data_AF-A0A7C7VZB2-F1
#
_entry.id   AF-A0A7C7VZB2-F1
#
_cell.length_a   1.000
_cell.length_b   1.000
_cell.length_c   1.000
_cell.angle_alpha   90.00
_cell.angle_beta   90.00
_cell.angle_gamma   90.00
#
_symmetry.space_group_name_H-M   'P 1'
#
loop_
_entity.id
_entity.type
_entity.pdbx_description
1 polymer ?
#
loop_
_entity_poly.entity_id
_entity_poly.type
_entity_poly.pdbx_seq_one_letter_code
_entity_poly.pdbx_strand_id
1 'polypeptide(L)'
;GQYINVEKAIQIGMLPDLDYDRFHFLGNTSVRGAYMALVSREMRRRVDEVGQMMTYLELSADNTFFDEFNAAMFLPHTDMTQFPSVAVLLEGR
;
A
#
# COMPACT_ATOMS: atom_id res chain seq x y z
N GLY A 1 -5.86 -0.60 15.84
CA GLY A 1 -6.15 -1.47 14.69
C GLY A 1 -5.05 -2.50 14.62
N GLN A 2 -5.37 -3.78 14.84
CA GLN A 2 -4.33 -4.76 15.17
C GLN A 2 -3.97 -5.73 14.04
N TYR A 3 -4.78 -5.93 13.00
CA TYR A 3 -4.42 -6.85 11.92
C TYR A 3 -5.11 -6.46 10.62
N ILE A 4 -4.35 -6.42 9.52
CA ILE A 4 -4.89 -6.50 8.15
C ILE A 4 -4.74 -7.95 7.71
N ASN A 5 -5.83 -8.56 7.23
CA ASN A 5 -5.75 -9.86 6.58
C ASN A 5 -5.34 -9.63 5.13
N VAL A 6 -4.07 -9.89 4.81
CA VAL A 6 -3.46 -9.63 3.49
C VAL A 6 -4.20 -10.39 2.39
N GLU A 7 -4.50 -11.67 2.60
CA GLU A 7 -5.23 -12.51 1.63
C GLU A 7 -6.59 -11.88 1.27
N LYS A 8 -7.39 -11.50 2.28
CA LYS A 8 -8.67 -10.84 2.05
C LYS A 8 -8.52 -9.46 1.42
N ALA A 9 -7.45 -8.73 1.73
CA ALA A 9 -7.17 -7.44 1.14
C ALA A 9 -6.83 -7.55 -0.35
N ILE A 10 -6.10 -8.60 -0.76
CA ILE A 10 -5.84 -8.92 -2.17
C ILE A 10 -7.15 -9.31 -2.88
N GLN A 11 -7.97 -10.17 -2.25
CA GLN A 11 -9.25 -10.61 -2.82
C GLN A 11 -10.24 -9.48 -3.12
N ILE A 12 -10.17 -8.37 -2.38
CA ILE A 12 -11.00 -7.17 -2.61
C ILE A 12 -10.27 -6.09 -3.43
N GLY A 13 -9.08 -6.35 -3.97
CA GLY A 13 -8.37 -5.36 -4.78
C GLY A 13 -7.64 -4.26 -4.01
N MET A 14 -7.58 -4.34 -2.67
CA MET A 14 -6.94 -3.32 -1.85
C MET A 14 -5.41 -3.37 -1.91
N LEU A 15 -4.85 -4.58 -2.02
CA LEU A 15 -3.41 -4.83 -2.13
C LEU A 15 -3.12 -5.55 -3.45
N PRO A 16 -1.94 -5.33 -4.06
CA PRO A 16 -1.56 -6.04 -5.26
C PRO A 16 -1.44 -7.54 -5.00
N ASP A 17 -1.71 -8.34 -6.02
CA ASP A 17 -1.59 -9.80 -5.95
C ASP A 17 -0.11 -10.23 -5.94
N LEU A 18 0.46 -10.31 -4.73
CA LEU A 18 1.84 -10.66 -4.47
C LEU A 18 1.92 -11.68 -3.33
N ASP A 19 3.06 -12.36 -3.23
CA ASP A 19 3.31 -13.32 -2.15
C ASP A 19 3.20 -12.69 -0.76
N TYR A 20 2.60 -13.43 0.18
CA TYR A 20 2.30 -12.95 1.53
C TYR A 20 3.53 -12.49 2.31
N ASP A 21 4.67 -13.18 2.12
CA ASP A 21 5.94 -12.90 2.78
C ASP A 21 6.53 -11.53 2.44
N ARG A 22 6.06 -10.90 1.37
CA ARG A 22 6.46 -9.54 0.98
C ARG A 22 5.77 -8.46 1.83
N PHE A 23 4.67 -8.80 2.51
CA PHE A 23 3.88 -7.85 3.28
C PHE A 23 4.29 -7.83 4.75
N HIS A 24 4.69 -6.65 5.23
CA HIS A 24 5.11 -6.45 6.62
C HIS A 24 4.23 -5.42 7.30
N PHE A 25 3.51 -5.85 8.35
CA PHE A 25 2.72 -4.93 9.14
C PHE A 25 3.59 -4.16 10.14
N LEU A 26 3.72 -2.84 9.93
CA LEU A 26 4.58 -1.98 10.77
C LEU A 26 3.83 -1.27 11.91
N GLY A 27 2.51 -1.39 11.96
CA GLY A 27 1.66 -0.69 12.94
C GLY A 27 1.66 0.83 12.74
N ASN A 28 1.52 1.60 13.82
CA ASN A 28 1.55 3.05 13.76
C ASN A 28 3.01 3.55 13.69
N THR A 29 3.53 3.65 12.46
CA THR A 29 4.89 4.14 12.18
C THR A 29 5.04 5.63 12.48
N SER A 30 3.97 6.44 12.38
CA SER A 30 3.99 7.87 12.70
C SER A 30 4.35 8.11 14.18
N VAL A 31 3.66 7.44 15.11
CA VAL A 31 3.93 7.57 16.55
C VAL A 31 5.31 6.99 16.91
N ARG A 32 5.67 5.83 16.34
CA ARG A 32 6.99 5.23 16.56
C ARG A 32 8.12 6.15 16.05
N GLY A 33 7.97 6.72 14.86
CA GLY A 33 8.92 7.65 14.28
C GLY A 33 9.04 8.95 15.08
N ALA A 34 7.92 9.51 15.53
CA ALA A 34 7.91 10.69 16.41
C ALA A 34 8.66 10.42 17.72
N TYR A 35 8.42 9.27 18.34
CA TYR A 35 9.17 8.85 19.53
C TYR A 35 10.67 8.72 19.26
N MET A 36 11.06 8.06 18.16
CA MET A 36 12.48 7.92 17.76
C MET A 36 13.16 9.29 17.55
N ALA A 37 12.51 10.21 16.87
CA ALA A 37 13.02 11.56 16.65
C ALA A 37 13.05 12.42 17.94
N LEU A 38 12.15 12.12 18.90
CA LEU A 38 12.13 12.79 20.21
C LEU A 38 13.35 12.39 21.04
N VAL A 39 13.66 11.10 21.13
CA VAL A 39 14.72 10.57 22.01
C VAL A 39 16.11 10.54 21.37
N SER A 40 16.23 10.65 20.03
CA SER A 40 17.52 10.64 19.33
C SER A 40 17.70 11.83 18.40
N ARG A 41 18.76 12.60 18.63
CA ARG A 41 19.18 13.73 17.77
C ARG A 41 19.68 13.27 16.39
N GLU A 42 20.19 12.04 16.30
CA GLU A 42 20.61 11.44 15.03
C GLU A 42 19.39 11.08 14.19
N MET A 43 18.42 10.35 14.78
CA MET A 43 17.19 9.99 14.08
C MET A 43 16.40 11.22 13.65
N ARG A 44 16.40 12.29 14.45
CA ARG A 44 15.80 13.57 14.07
C ARG A 44 16.42 14.15 12.80
N ARG A 45 17.75 14.23 12.73
CA ARG A 45 18.46 14.70 11.53
C ARG A 45 18.17 13.79 10.33
N ARG A 46 18.10 12.47 10.54
CA ARG A 46 17.80 11.52 9.47
C ARG A 46 16.40 11.72 8.88
N VAL A 47 15.41 12.04 9.70
CA VAL A 47 14.05 12.34 9.20
C VAL A 47 14.05 13.59 8.32
N ASP A 48 14.80 14.63 8.69
CA ASP A 48 14.93 15.85 7.88
C ASP A 48 15.59 15.54 6.52
N GLU A 49 16.67 14.76 6.50
CA GLU A 49 17.33 14.31 5.26
C GLU A 49 16.39 13.51 4.36
N VAL A 50 15.63 12.56 4.94
CA VAL A 50 14.66 11.76 4.18
C VAL A 50 13.57 12.65 3.60
N GLY A 51 13.06 13.62 4.37
CA GLY A 51 12.08 14.59 3.90
C GLY A 51 12.57 15.40 2.70
N GLN A 52 13.85 15.77 2.67
CA GLN A 52 14.45 16.49 1.53
C GLN A 52 14.60 15.63 0.27
N MET A 53 14.65 14.30 0.39
CA MET A 53 14.72 13.38 -0.75
C MET A 53 13.34 13.01 -1.32
N MET A 54 12.25 13.33 -0.63
CA MET A 54 10.90 12.99 -1.07
C MET A 54 10.45 13.91 -2.20
N THR A 55 10.04 13.33 -3.33
CA THR A 55 9.41 14.05 -4.43
C THR A 55 7.90 13.83 -4.37
N TYR A 56 7.13 14.91 -4.34
CA TYR A 56 5.67 14.86 -4.40
C TYR A 56 5.21 14.69 -5.85
N LEU A 57 4.30 13.74 -6.07
CA LEU A 57 3.64 13.52 -7.36
C LEU A 57 2.16 13.88 -7.21
N GLU A 58 1.67 14.80 -8.04
CA GLU A 58 0.29 15.27 -8.01
C GLU A 58 -0.60 14.35 -8.86
N LEU A 59 -1.35 13.48 -8.21
CA LEU A 59 -2.19 12.47 -8.88
C LEU A 59 -3.48 13.07 -9.45
N SER A 60 -3.99 14.18 -8.92
CA SER A 60 -5.26 14.76 -9.38
C SER A 60 -5.16 15.42 -10.76
N ALA A 61 -3.95 15.79 -11.18
CA ALA A 61 -3.68 16.39 -12.48
C ALA A 61 -3.39 15.34 -13.58
N ASP A 62 -3.32 14.06 -13.21
CA ASP A 62 -2.96 12.97 -14.11
C ASP A 62 -4.20 12.16 -14.51
N ASN A 63 -4.56 12.21 -15.78
CA ASN A 63 -5.70 11.45 -16.31
C ASN A 63 -5.48 9.93 -16.16
N THR A 64 -4.24 9.46 -16.18
CA THR A 64 -3.94 8.03 -16.02
C THR A 64 -4.33 7.53 -14.63
N PHE A 65 -4.17 8.34 -13.58
CA PHE A 65 -4.63 7.98 -12.24
C PHE A 65 -6.15 7.82 -12.18
N PHE A 66 -6.90 8.69 -12.87
CA PHE A 66 -8.37 8.59 -12.89
C PHE A 66 -8.83 7.31 -13.61
N ASP A 67 -8.17 6.94 -14.70
CA ASP A 67 -8.46 5.69 -15.41
C ASP A 67 -8.18 4.46 -14.53
N GLU A 68 -7.02 4.41 -13.88
CA GLU A 68 -6.66 3.33 -12.93
C GLU A 68 -7.61 3.29 -11.71
N PHE A 69 -7.96 4.45 -11.15
CA PHE A 69 -8.90 4.53 -10.04
C PHE A 69 -10.28 3.98 -10.43
N ASN A 70 -10.78 4.32 -11.62
CA ASN A 70 -12.04 3.79 -12.10
C ASN A 70 -11.99 2.27 -12.31
N ALA A 71 -10.89 1.76 -12.86
CA ALA A 71 -10.68 0.34 -13.05
C ALA A 71 -10.68 -0.43 -11.71
N ALA A 72 -10.17 0.19 -10.65
CA ALA A 72 -10.15 -0.34 -9.29
C ALA A 72 -11.47 -0.21 -8.50
N MET A 73 -12.54 0.35 -9.09
CA MET A 73 -13.86 0.40 -8.44
C MET A 73 -14.62 -0.94 -8.47
N PHE A 74 -14.13 -1.93 -9.24
CA PHE A 74 -14.65 -3.29 -9.28
C PHE A 74 -13.78 -4.22 -8.44
N LEU A 75 -14.36 -5.30 -7.90
CA LEU A 75 -13.64 -6.25 -7.04
C LEU A 75 -13.22 -7.51 -7.82
N PRO A 76 -11.94 -7.93 -7.75
CA PRO A 76 -10.81 -7.18 -7.18
C PRO A 76 -10.35 -6.02 -8.07
N HIS A 77 -10.63 -6.08 -9.38
CA HIS A 77 -10.31 -5.04 -10.35
C HIS A 77 -11.11 -5.29 -11.64
N THR A 78 -11.20 -4.32 -12.54
CA THR A 78 -11.80 -4.53 -13.87
C THR A 78 -10.96 -5.48 -14.73
N ASP A 79 -9.64 -5.44 -14.54
CA ASP A 79 -8.68 -6.32 -15.21
C ASP A 79 -8.24 -7.46 -14.26
N MET A 80 -8.80 -8.64 -14.49
CA MET A 80 -8.50 -9.85 -13.70
C MET A 80 -7.09 -10.39 -13.92
N THR A 81 -6.39 -9.99 -14.99
CA THR A 81 -5.03 -10.48 -15.25
C THR A 81 -4.03 -9.97 -14.21
N GLN A 82 -4.37 -8.91 -13.48
CA GLN A 82 -3.61 -8.37 -12.36
C GLN A 82 -3.81 -9.12 -11.04
N PHE A 83 -4.83 -9.99 -10.97
CA PHE A 83 -5.17 -10.78 -9.78
C PHE A 83 -5.29 -12.28 -10.09
N PRO A 84 -4.23 -12.92 -10.61
CA PRO A 84 -4.25 -14.33 -10.99
C PRO A 84 -4.63 -15.28 -9.83
N SER A 85 -4.20 -14.99 -8.59
CA SER A 85 -4.54 -15.83 -7.43
C SER A 85 -6.03 -15.82 -7.12
N VAL A 86 -6.69 -14.67 -7.32
CA VAL A 86 -8.13 -14.51 -7.13
C VAL A 86 -8.91 -15.18 -8.26
N ALA A 87 -8.44 -15.06 -9.51
CA ALA A 87 -9.06 -15.74 -10.65
C ALA A 87 -9.12 -17.27 -10.45
N VAL A 88 -8.02 -17.90 -10.05
CA VAL A 88 -7.96 -19.34 -9.75
C VAL A 88 -8.93 -19.72 -8.63
N LEU A 89 -9.07 -18.87 -7.60
CA LEU A 89 -9.98 -19.11 -6.48
C LEU A 89 -11.46 -19.04 -6.89
N LEU A 90 -11.81 -18.21 -7.88
CA LEU A 90 -13.17 -18.11 -8.42
C LEU A 90 -13.52 -19.26 -9.36
N GLU A 91 -12.55 -19.78 -10.12
CA GLU A 91 -12.74 -20.94 -11.00
C GLU A 91 -12.93 -22.26 -10.23
N GLY A 92 -12.38 -22.35 -9.01
CA GLY A 92 -12.54 -23.50 -8.12
C GLY A 92 -13.85 -23.55 -7.32
N ARG A 93 -14.80 -22.64 -7.58
CA ARG A 93 -16.13 -22.58 -6.94
C ARG A 93 -17.23 -23.06 -7.88
#